data_AF-A0A4D6MGU7-F1
#
_entry.id   AF-A0A4D6MGU7-F1
#
_cell.length_a   1.000
_cell.length_b   1.000
_cell.length_c   1.000
_cell.angle_alpha   90.00
_cell.angle_beta   90.00
_cell.angle_gamma   90.00
#
_symmetry.space_group_name_H-M   'P 1'
#
loop_
_entity.id
_entity.type
_entity.pdbx_description
1 polymer ?
#
loop_
_entity_poly.entity_id
_entity_poly.type
_entity_poly.pdbx_seq_one_letter_code
_entity_poly.pdbx_strand_id
1 'polypeptide(L)'
;MRKLFSHRVMLLALFLTPFTLISSTSAQEQETKPDPVTMNMGRTQRKLLGYVPEAKKAALQNLEDVLLEPPRAASGKSRVYLKRTKYLPDLMGDSLEGYPRRVFIDVGQKDAESGSDWFRKKYPTRNKNFEMYKIEAVAEGGPQIEMSEWLRKNVKEEEYVVMKAEAEVVEEMMWSKAIRLVDELFLECKPQQGSAKRKNRRAYWECLALYGKLRDEGVAVHQWWG
;
A
#
# COMPACT_ATOMS: atom_id res chain seq x y z
N MET A 1 23.44 67.48 -18.99
CA MET A 1 22.28 68.38 -19.16
C MET A 1 21.56 68.48 -17.83
N ARG A 2 21.40 69.71 -17.32
CA ARG A 2 20.78 70.05 -16.03
C ARG A 2 19.28 70.27 -16.23
N LYS A 3 18.43 69.87 -15.28
CA LYS A 3 17.13 70.52 -15.05
C LYS A 3 16.92 70.74 -13.55
N LEU A 4 16.64 72.01 -13.25
CA LEU A 4 16.35 72.65 -11.97
C LEU A 4 14.96 72.27 -11.40
N PHE A 5 14.77 72.67 -10.14
CA PHE A 5 13.57 73.22 -9.45
C PHE A 5 13.21 72.40 -8.22
N SER A 6 12.82 72.93 -7.06
CA SER A 6 12.85 74.27 -6.45
C SER A 6 12.33 74.06 -5.01
N HIS A 7 12.81 74.86 -4.07
CA HIS A 7 12.45 74.83 -2.65
C HIS A 7 10.95 74.95 -2.37
N ARG A 8 10.50 74.31 -1.27
CA ARG A 8 9.65 74.96 -0.26
C ARG A 8 9.72 74.26 1.09
N VAL A 9 10.12 75.05 2.09
CA VAL A 9 10.02 74.81 3.54
C VAL A 9 8.65 75.32 3.98
N MET A 10 7.94 74.58 4.86
CA MET A 10 6.97 75.12 5.84
C MET A 10 6.49 73.94 6.72
N LEU A 11 6.97 73.84 7.95
CA LEU A 11 6.44 74.43 9.20
C LEU A 11 5.59 73.41 9.97
N LEU A 12 6.13 72.96 11.11
CA LEU A 12 5.43 72.29 12.20
C LEU A 12 4.31 73.20 12.73
N ALA A 13 3.13 72.62 12.96
CA ALA A 13 2.16 73.14 13.92
C ALA A 13 1.66 71.99 14.79
N LEU A 14 2.15 71.97 16.03
CA LEU A 14 1.64 71.15 17.13
C LEU A 14 0.29 71.74 17.56
N PHE A 15 -0.79 70.97 17.41
CA PHE A 15 -2.05 71.25 18.11
C PHE A 15 -2.24 70.19 19.19
N LEU A 16 -1.96 70.62 20.42
CA LEU A 16 -2.38 69.95 21.65
C LEU A 16 -3.87 70.23 21.86
N THR A 17 -4.69 69.19 21.90
CA THR A 17 -6.00 69.23 22.57
C THR A 17 -6.15 68.02 23.49
N PRO A 18 -6.66 68.21 24.71
CA PRO A 18 -6.92 67.10 25.63
C PRO A 18 -8.35 66.58 25.39
N PHE A 19 -8.50 65.28 25.20
CA PHE A 19 -9.81 64.64 25.32
C PHE A 19 -9.72 63.46 26.29
N THR A 20 -10.50 63.59 27.35
CA THR A 20 -10.68 62.64 28.44
C THR A 20 -11.55 61.46 28.04
N LEU A 21 -11.09 60.28 28.44
CA LEU A 21 -11.74 58.99 28.75
C LEU A 21 -13.23 58.80 28.37
N ILE A 22 -13.47 57.75 27.56
CA ILE A 22 -14.66 56.89 27.64
C ILE A 22 -14.16 55.45 27.72
N SER A 23 -14.37 54.79 28.86
CA SER A 23 -14.25 53.34 29.01
C SER A 23 -15.47 52.70 28.36
N SER A 24 -15.27 52.08 27.20
CA SER A 24 -16.28 51.26 26.54
C SER A 24 -15.93 49.79 26.77
N THR A 25 -16.70 49.14 27.64
CA THR A 25 -16.77 47.69 27.76
C THR A 25 -17.28 47.12 26.43
N SER A 26 -16.38 46.63 25.59
CA SER A 26 -16.74 45.75 24.48
C SER A 26 -16.69 44.31 24.97
N ALA A 27 -17.85 43.67 25.02
CA ALA A 27 -17.96 42.22 25.06
C ALA A 27 -17.10 41.65 23.93
N GLN A 28 -16.05 40.92 24.28
CA GLN A 28 -15.39 40.05 23.31
C GLN A 28 -16.25 38.80 23.20
N GLU A 29 -16.94 38.69 22.07
CA GLU A 29 -17.41 37.41 21.54
C GLU A 29 -16.22 36.46 21.50
N GLN A 30 -16.29 35.47 22.38
CA GLN A 30 -15.36 34.38 22.44
C GLN A 30 -15.67 33.49 21.25
N GLU A 31 -14.88 33.62 20.18
CA GLU A 31 -14.90 32.72 19.04
C GLU A 31 -14.57 31.32 19.55
N THR A 32 -15.63 30.53 19.79
CA THR A 32 -15.53 29.13 20.16
C THR A 32 -14.88 28.40 18.99
N LYS A 33 -13.56 28.22 19.10
CA LYS A 33 -12.78 27.27 18.31
C LYS A 33 -13.56 25.96 18.28
N PRO A 34 -14.00 25.46 17.12
CA PRO A 34 -14.69 24.18 17.08
C PRO A 34 -13.72 23.12 17.60
N ASP A 35 -14.18 22.36 18.59
CA ASP A 35 -13.46 21.20 19.10
C ASP A 35 -12.99 20.34 17.93
N PRO A 36 -11.77 19.77 17.98
CA PRO A 36 -11.36 18.82 16.97
C PRO A 36 -12.33 17.67 17.05
N VAL A 37 -13.24 17.60 16.08
CA VAL A 37 -14.12 16.46 15.85
C VAL A 37 -13.24 15.24 15.96
N THR A 38 -13.48 14.46 17.01
CA THR A 38 -12.91 13.13 17.20
C THR A 38 -13.26 12.33 15.96
N MET A 39 -12.37 12.36 14.98
CA MET A 39 -12.48 11.58 13.76
C MET A 39 -12.45 10.14 14.21
N ASN A 40 -13.63 9.53 14.15
CA ASN A 40 -13.90 8.17 14.53
C ASN A 40 -12.84 7.26 13.86
N MET A 41 -11.86 6.78 14.63
CA MET A 41 -10.85 5.77 14.25
C MET A 41 -11.50 4.37 14.09
N GLY A 42 -12.71 4.32 13.54
CA GLY A 42 -13.58 3.15 13.56
C GLY A 42 -13.67 2.39 12.24
N ARG A 43 -12.99 2.83 11.19
CA ARG A 43 -13.02 2.12 9.90
C ARG A 43 -11.72 2.33 9.16
N THR A 44 -10.89 1.28 9.08
CA THR A 44 -9.76 1.16 8.15
C THR A 44 -10.32 1.05 6.73
N GLN A 45 -10.96 2.12 6.25
CA GLN A 45 -11.30 2.24 4.84
C GLN A 45 -10.00 2.49 4.11
N ARG A 46 -9.63 1.59 3.19
CA ARG A 46 -8.85 2.02 2.02
C ARG A 46 -9.70 3.11 1.35
N LYS A 47 -9.46 4.38 1.71
CA LYS A 47 -10.30 5.51 1.32
C LYS A 47 -10.36 5.59 -0.20
N LEU A 48 -11.45 5.10 -0.80
CA LEU A 48 -12.30 5.57 -1.91
C LEU A 48 -11.73 6.47 -3.04
N LEU A 49 -10.42 6.70 -3.15
CA LEU A 49 -9.81 7.65 -4.10
C LEU A 49 -8.46 7.19 -4.68
N GLY A 50 -8.05 5.94 -4.47
CA GLY A 50 -6.75 5.46 -4.94
C GLY A 50 -5.55 6.13 -4.27
N TYR A 51 -5.79 6.80 -3.14
CA TYR A 51 -4.75 7.34 -2.30
C TYR A 51 -4.29 6.25 -1.32
N VAL A 52 -3.02 5.87 -1.43
CA VAL A 52 -2.36 5.01 -0.45
C VAL A 52 -2.13 5.86 0.80
N PRO A 53 -2.66 5.48 1.99
CA PRO A 53 -2.43 6.22 3.22
C PRO A 53 -0.93 6.46 3.45
N GLU A 54 -0.54 7.63 3.95
CA GLU A 54 0.88 7.97 4.18
C GLU A 54 1.57 6.95 5.08
N ALA A 55 0.83 6.43 6.07
CA ALA A 55 1.30 5.35 6.94
C ALA A 55 1.61 4.07 6.15
N LYS A 56 0.76 3.69 5.19
CA LYS A 56 1.00 2.53 4.32
C LYS A 56 2.19 2.81 3.40
N LYS A 57 2.31 4.01 2.81
CA LYS A 57 3.46 4.39 1.99
C LYS A 57 4.78 4.33 2.78
N ALA A 58 4.79 4.81 4.01
CA ALA A 58 5.94 4.71 4.91
C ALA A 58 6.27 3.25 5.28
N ALA A 59 5.26 2.41 5.49
CA ALA A 59 5.46 0.98 5.71
C ALA A 59 6.10 0.30 4.49
N LEU A 60 5.63 0.61 3.27
CA LEU A 60 6.18 0.03 2.03
C LEU A 60 7.66 0.38 1.80
N GLN A 61 8.11 1.54 2.25
CA GLN A 61 9.53 1.92 2.21
C GLN A 61 10.41 1.09 3.16
N ASN A 62 9.82 0.51 4.19
CA ASN A 62 10.52 -0.28 5.21
C ASN A 62 10.43 -1.80 4.99
N LEU A 63 9.82 -2.26 3.88
CA LEU A 63 9.81 -3.67 3.47
C LEU A 63 11.23 -4.21 3.26
N GLU A 64 11.38 -5.53 3.14
CA GLU A 64 12.65 -6.13 2.78
C GLU A 64 13.12 -5.71 1.38
N ASP A 65 14.43 -5.71 1.17
CA ASP A 65 15.01 -5.44 -0.14
C ASP A 65 14.73 -6.59 -1.11
N VAL A 66 14.46 -6.24 -2.36
CA VAL A 66 14.28 -7.23 -3.42
C VAL A 66 15.63 -7.92 -3.69
N LEU A 67 15.62 -9.24 -3.84
CA LEU A 67 16.81 -9.95 -4.31
C LEU A 67 17.03 -9.61 -5.78
N LEU A 68 18.24 -9.18 -6.14
CA LEU A 68 18.60 -8.89 -7.52
C LEU A 68 18.96 -10.13 -8.33
N GLU A 69 19.12 -11.27 -7.65
CA GLU A 69 19.35 -12.57 -8.28
C GLU A 69 18.44 -13.64 -7.64
N PRO A 70 17.93 -14.61 -8.44
CA PRO A 70 17.19 -15.72 -7.90
C PRO A 70 18.06 -16.57 -6.95
N PRO A 71 17.54 -16.96 -5.77
CA PRO A 71 18.17 -17.96 -4.93
C PRO A 71 18.48 -19.22 -5.72
N ARG A 72 19.73 -19.70 -5.64
CA ARG A 72 20.08 -21.00 -6.20
C ARG A 72 19.32 -22.08 -5.43
N ALA A 73 18.52 -22.89 -6.12
CA ALA A 73 17.71 -23.93 -5.49
C ALA A 73 18.56 -24.87 -4.60
N ALA A 74 19.79 -25.18 -5.01
CA ALA A 74 20.73 -26.02 -4.26
C ALA A 74 21.28 -25.39 -2.96
N SER A 75 21.04 -24.09 -2.71
CA SER A 75 21.67 -23.38 -1.59
C SER A 75 20.86 -23.43 -0.28
N GLY A 76 19.63 -23.92 -0.29
CA GLY A 76 18.75 -23.96 0.90
C GLY A 76 18.43 -22.58 1.48
N LYS A 77 18.75 -21.50 0.77
CA LYS A 77 18.59 -20.12 1.25
C LYS A 77 17.14 -19.64 1.27
N SER A 78 16.19 -20.34 0.63
CA SER A 78 14.76 -19.97 0.66
C SER A 78 14.24 -19.80 2.09
N ARG A 79 14.61 -20.73 2.99
CA ARG A 79 14.27 -20.67 4.43
C ARG A 79 14.88 -19.46 5.15
N VAL A 80 16.01 -18.93 4.69
CA VAL A 80 16.64 -17.73 5.27
C VAL A 80 15.87 -16.48 4.85
N TYR A 81 15.39 -16.42 3.61
CA TYR A 81 14.61 -15.28 3.11
C TYR A 81 13.24 -15.19 3.76
N LEU A 82 12.57 -16.32 3.99
CA LEU A 82 11.30 -16.36 4.74
C LEU A 82 11.42 -15.77 6.15
N LYS A 83 12.60 -15.82 6.78
CA LYS A 83 12.83 -15.22 8.10
C LYS A 83 13.05 -13.70 8.07
N ARG A 84 13.27 -13.13 6.88
CA ARG A 84 13.54 -11.70 6.69
C ARG A 84 12.30 -10.93 6.21
N THR A 85 11.24 -11.63 5.83
CA THR A 85 9.96 -11.04 5.43
C THR A 85 9.45 -10.13 6.54
N LYS A 86 9.17 -8.87 6.18
CA LYS A 86 8.59 -7.89 7.10
C LYS A 86 7.12 -7.73 6.76
N TYR A 87 6.24 -8.27 7.58
CA TYR A 87 4.82 -8.28 7.29
C TYR A 87 4.20 -6.89 7.42
N LEU A 88 3.26 -6.57 6.54
CA LEU A 88 2.60 -5.26 6.50
C LEU A 88 1.94 -4.87 7.85
N PRO A 89 1.22 -5.77 8.56
CA PRO A 89 0.61 -5.43 9.85
C PRO A 89 1.66 -5.10 10.91
N ASP A 90 2.84 -5.71 10.84
CA ASP A 90 3.94 -5.44 11.78
C ASP A 90 4.54 -4.05 11.53
N LEU A 91 4.71 -3.67 10.26
CA LEU A 91 5.25 -2.36 9.86
C LEU A 91 4.28 -1.21 10.16
N MET A 92 2.98 -1.47 10.08
CA MET A 92 1.94 -0.48 10.36
C MET A 92 1.50 -0.45 11.83
N GLY A 93 1.92 -1.42 12.65
CA GLY A 93 1.41 -1.59 14.01
C GLY A 93 -0.08 -1.95 14.05
N ASP A 94 -0.61 -2.57 12.98
CA ASP A 94 -2.04 -2.88 12.84
C ASP A 94 -2.39 -4.18 13.58
N SER A 95 -3.44 -4.15 14.40
CA SER A 95 -3.95 -5.32 15.13
C SER A 95 -4.77 -6.26 14.25
N LEU A 96 -5.09 -5.83 13.03
CA LEU A 96 -6.03 -6.42 12.08
C LEU A 96 -7.49 -6.41 12.55
N GLU A 97 -7.82 -5.85 13.72
CA GLU A 97 -9.19 -5.90 14.28
C GLU A 97 -10.17 -4.98 13.56
N GLY A 98 -9.71 -3.86 13.01
CA GLY A 98 -10.53 -2.87 12.33
C GLY A 98 -11.15 -3.35 11.01
N TYR A 99 -10.72 -4.51 10.53
CA TYR A 99 -11.23 -5.10 9.29
C TYR A 99 -12.44 -6.01 9.55
N PRO A 100 -13.58 -5.80 8.84
CA PRO A 100 -14.76 -6.66 8.94
C PRO A 100 -14.47 -8.10 8.53
N ARG A 101 -13.55 -8.29 7.59
CA ARG A 101 -13.11 -9.60 7.10
C ARG A 101 -11.63 -9.58 6.76
N ARG A 102 -10.98 -10.72 6.97
CA ARG A 102 -9.58 -10.99 6.63
C ARG A 102 -9.57 -12.21 5.72
N VAL A 103 -8.92 -12.10 4.58
CA VAL A 103 -8.97 -13.11 3.51
C VAL A 103 -7.55 -13.49 3.12
N PHE A 104 -7.32 -14.80 2.97
CA PHE A 104 -6.14 -15.34 2.33
C PHE A 104 -6.54 -16.05 1.03
N ILE A 105 -5.86 -15.72 -0.06
CA ILE A 105 -6.13 -16.28 -1.39
C ILE A 105 -4.85 -16.94 -1.92
N ASP A 106 -4.91 -18.25 -2.16
CA ASP A 106 -3.84 -19.05 -2.75
C ASP A 106 -4.19 -19.36 -4.21
N VAL A 107 -3.53 -18.66 -5.13
CA VAL A 107 -3.69 -18.83 -6.57
C VAL A 107 -2.49 -19.57 -7.14
N GLY A 108 -2.72 -20.73 -7.74
CA GLY A 108 -1.65 -21.52 -8.33
C GLY A 108 -2.11 -22.87 -8.83
N GLN A 109 -1.15 -23.68 -9.26
CA GLN A 109 -1.42 -25.03 -9.75
C GLN A 109 -1.67 -26.02 -8.60
N LYS A 110 -2.46 -27.05 -8.89
CA LYS A 110 -2.99 -28.01 -7.92
C LYS A 110 -1.91 -28.72 -7.07
N ASP A 111 -0.73 -28.95 -7.66
CA ASP A 111 0.37 -29.73 -7.08
C ASP A 111 1.55 -28.89 -6.55
N ALA A 112 1.44 -27.56 -6.55
CA ALA A 112 2.44 -26.70 -5.90
C ALA A 112 2.32 -26.80 -4.36
N GLU A 113 3.43 -26.63 -3.63
CA GLU A 113 3.41 -26.52 -2.17
C GLU A 113 2.34 -25.50 -1.77
N SER A 114 1.35 -25.96 -1.01
CA SER A 114 0.11 -25.22 -0.78
C SER A 114 0.47 -23.96 0.01
N GLY A 115 0.38 -22.77 -0.62
CA GLY A 115 0.57 -21.49 0.07
C GLY A 115 -0.31 -21.40 1.32
N SER A 116 -1.45 -22.09 1.29
CA SER A 116 -2.34 -22.33 2.43
C SER A 116 -1.66 -22.98 3.64
N ASP A 117 -0.83 -24.00 3.46
CA ASP A 117 -0.14 -24.68 4.56
C ASP A 117 0.94 -23.79 5.18
N TRP A 118 1.70 -23.10 4.33
CA TRP A 118 2.65 -22.10 4.78
C TRP A 118 1.94 -20.98 5.55
N PHE A 119 0.81 -20.46 5.05
CA PHE A 119 0.07 -19.36 5.65
C PHE A 119 -0.33 -19.69 7.08
N ARG A 120 -0.93 -20.87 7.30
CA ARG A 120 -1.34 -21.35 8.63
C ARG A 120 -0.17 -21.51 9.60
N LYS A 121 1.04 -21.82 9.11
CA LYS A 121 2.23 -22.11 9.94
C LYS A 121 3.13 -20.89 10.16
N LYS A 122 3.11 -19.91 9.26
CA LYS A 122 4.15 -18.86 9.16
C LYS A 122 3.61 -17.45 9.16
N TYR A 123 2.42 -17.21 8.62
CA TYR A 123 1.89 -15.85 8.54
C TYR A 123 1.44 -15.36 9.94
N PRO A 124 1.78 -14.13 10.36
CA PRO A 124 1.41 -13.60 11.68
C PRO A 124 -0.06 -13.17 11.69
N THR A 125 -0.97 -14.13 11.88
CA THR A 125 -2.41 -13.88 11.92
C THR A 125 -2.89 -13.09 13.13
N ARG A 126 -2.04 -12.93 14.16
CA ARG A 126 -2.37 -12.24 15.43
C ARG A 126 -3.61 -12.84 16.12
N ASN A 127 -3.73 -14.16 16.05
CA ASN A 127 -4.88 -14.93 16.55
C ASN A 127 -6.23 -14.49 15.93
N LYS A 128 -6.21 -13.90 14.73
CA LYS A 128 -7.42 -13.54 13.99
C LYS A 128 -7.79 -14.64 12.99
N ASN A 129 -9.08 -14.75 12.74
CA ASN A 129 -9.62 -15.67 11.74
C ASN A 129 -9.42 -15.07 10.34
N PHE A 130 -8.95 -15.92 9.43
CA PHE A 130 -8.82 -15.64 8.00
C PHE A 130 -9.68 -16.64 7.22
N GLU A 131 -10.50 -16.13 6.30
CA GLU A 131 -11.16 -16.96 5.30
C GLU A 131 -10.16 -17.32 4.21
N MET A 132 -10.01 -18.61 3.92
CA MET A 132 -9.00 -19.12 2.99
C MET A 132 -9.65 -19.62 1.70
N TYR A 133 -9.19 -19.12 0.56
CA TYR A 133 -9.61 -19.57 -0.77
C TYR A 133 -8.42 -20.14 -1.52
N LYS A 134 -8.57 -21.34 -2.08
CA LYS A 134 -7.62 -21.92 -3.03
C LYS A 134 -8.23 -21.90 -4.42
N ILE A 135 -7.61 -21.16 -5.33
CA ILE A 135 -8.11 -20.95 -6.70
C ILE A 135 -7.10 -21.55 -7.66
N GLU A 136 -7.55 -22.52 -8.46
CA GLU A 136 -6.73 -23.16 -9.46
C GLU A 136 -6.62 -22.25 -10.68
N ALA A 137 -5.38 -21.81 -10.99
CA ALA A 137 -5.12 -21.08 -12.23
C ALA A 137 -5.08 -22.10 -13.39
N VAL A 138 -6.13 -22.10 -14.22
CA VAL A 138 -6.20 -23.01 -15.37
C VAL A 138 -5.30 -22.46 -16.48
N ALA A 139 -4.16 -23.09 -16.71
CA ALA A 139 -3.31 -22.79 -17.84
C ALA A 139 -3.93 -23.37 -19.12
N GLU A 140 -4.34 -22.47 -20.03
CA GLU A 140 -4.73 -22.69 -21.43
C GLU A 140 -6.10 -23.35 -21.71
N GLY A 141 -6.92 -22.65 -22.51
CA GLY A 141 -7.99 -23.21 -23.34
C GLY A 141 -9.40 -23.35 -22.72
N GLY A 142 -9.58 -23.08 -21.43
CA GLY A 142 -10.90 -23.06 -20.76
C GLY A 142 -11.41 -21.65 -20.44
N PRO A 143 -12.65 -21.49 -19.96
CA PRO A 143 -13.16 -20.18 -19.51
C PRO A 143 -12.23 -19.62 -18.45
N GLN A 144 -11.46 -18.61 -18.83
CA GLN A 144 -10.56 -17.88 -17.95
C GLN A 144 -11.46 -17.20 -16.91
N ILE A 145 -11.55 -17.76 -15.70
CA ILE A 145 -12.00 -16.95 -14.57
C ILE A 145 -10.90 -15.90 -14.42
N GLU A 146 -11.15 -14.70 -14.94
CA GLU A 146 -10.26 -13.56 -14.77
C GLU A 146 -10.15 -13.33 -13.25
N MET A 147 -8.93 -13.45 -12.71
CA MET A 147 -8.73 -13.36 -11.26
C MET A 147 -9.18 -11.99 -10.76
N SER A 148 -9.03 -10.96 -11.59
CA SER A 148 -9.59 -9.63 -11.36
C SER A 148 -11.11 -9.62 -11.17
N GLU A 149 -11.89 -10.29 -12.04
CA GLU A 149 -13.35 -10.39 -11.92
C GLU A 149 -13.73 -11.11 -10.63
N TRP A 150 -13.02 -12.20 -10.31
CA TRP A 150 -13.25 -12.93 -9.07
C TRP A 150 -12.97 -12.03 -7.84
N LEU A 151 -11.87 -11.28 -7.83
CA LEU A 151 -11.56 -10.34 -6.74
C LEU A 151 -12.65 -9.29 -6.60
N ARG A 152 -13.06 -8.66 -7.70
CA ARG A 152 -14.10 -7.61 -7.69
C ARG A 152 -15.45 -8.11 -7.19
N LYS A 153 -15.78 -9.37 -7.45
CA LYS A 153 -17.03 -9.99 -7.02
C LYS A 153 -17.00 -10.46 -5.56
N ASN A 154 -15.85 -10.91 -5.07
CA ASN A 154 -15.74 -11.62 -3.80
C ASN A 154 -15.01 -10.85 -2.70
N VAL A 155 -14.31 -9.76 -3.01
CA VAL A 155 -13.50 -8.98 -2.07
C VAL A 155 -13.96 -7.52 -2.07
N LYS A 156 -14.08 -6.94 -0.87
CA LYS A 156 -14.44 -5.53 -0.67
C LYS A 156 -13.21 -4.70 -0.26
N GLU A 157 -13.28 -3.39 -0.49
CA GLU A 157 -12.17 -2.47 -0.23
C GLU A 157 -11.82 -2.35 1.26
N GLU A 158 -12.77 -2.63 2.15
CA GLU A 158 -12.57 -2.58 3.60
C GLU A 158 -11.98 -3.87 4.17
N GLU A 159 -11.71 -4.88 3.36
CA GLU A 159 -11.22 -6.18 3.83
C GLU A 159 -9.71 -6.28 3.76
N TYR A 160 -9.10 -6.96 4.73
CA TYR A 160 -7.67 -7.19 4.71
C TYR A 160 -7.36 -8.42 3.86
N VAL A 161 -6.61 -8.25 2.76
CA VAL A 161 -6.42 -9.32 1.77
C VAL A 161 -4.95 -9.64 1.63
N VAL A 162 -4.61 -10.88 1.96
CA VAL A 162 -3.31 -11.49 1.71
C VAL A 162 -3.46 -12.45 0.55
N MET A 163 -2.58 -12.37 -0.44
CA MET A 163 -2.64 -13.21 -1.62
C MET A 163 -1.29 -13.85 -1.90
N LYS A 164 -1.30 -15.09 -2.35
CA LYS A 164 -0.14 -15.75 -2.98
C LYS A 164 -0.53 -16.09 -4.42
N ALA A 165 0.27 -15.67 -5.39
CA ALA A 165 -0.07 -15.84 -6.80
C ALA A 165 1.16 -15.93 -7.71
N GLU A 166 1.02 -16.63 -8.83
CA GLU A 166 2.01 -16.67 -9.91
C GLU A 166 2.01 -15.35 -10.71
N ALA A 167 3.17 -15.02 -11.27
CA ALA A 167 3.41 -13.70 -11.84
C ALA A 167 2.60 -13.40 -13.11
N GLU A 168 2.12 -14.42 -13.82
CA GLU A 168 1.23 -14.31 -14.97
C GLU A 168 -0.18 -13.84 -14.55
N VAL A 169 -0.70 -14.39 -13.44
CA VAL A 169 -1.99 -13.96 -12.86
C VAL A 169 -1.89 -12.51 -12.38
N VAL A 170 -0.78 -12.15 -11.77
CA VAL A 170 -0.57 -10.80 -11.22
C VAL A 170 -0.46 -9.75 -12.31
N GLU A 171 0.11 -10.06 -13.48
CA GLU A 171 0.17 -9.14 -14.61
C GLU A 171 -1.21 -8.75 -15.13
N GLU A 172 -2.12 -9.71 -15.23
CA GLU A 172 -3.52 -9.44 -15.57
C GLU A 172 -4.13 -8.47 -14.53
N MET A 173 -4.02 -8.79 -13.24
CA MET A 173 -4.60 -7.96 -12.18
C MET A 173 -4.03 -6.54 -12.10
N MET A 174 -2.76 -6.36 -12.53
CA MET A 174 -2.13 -5.06 -12.68
C MET A 174 -2.78 -4.25 -13.80
N TRP A 175 -3.07 -4.89 -14.94
CA TRP A 175 -3.75 -4.27 -16.07
C TRP A 175 -5.17 -3.85 -15.72
N SER A 176 -5.94 -4.76 -15.11
CA SER A 176 -7.34 -4.52 -14.72
C SER A 176 -7.49 -3.67 -13.47
N LYS A 177 -6.39 -3.29 -12.80
CA LYS A 177 -6.34 -2.56 -11.50
C LYS A 177 -7.01 -3.27 -10.33
N ALA A 178 -7.39 -4.54 -10.48
CA ALA A 178 -7.95 -5.33 -9.38
C ALA A 178 -6.93 -5.60 -8.28
N ILE A 179 -5.62 -5.51 -8.59
CA ILE A 179 -4.53 -5.69 -7.63
C ILE A 179 -4.61 -4.75 -6.42
N ARG A 180 -5.27 -3.59 -6.56
CA ARG A 180 -5.50 -2.63 -5.46
C ARG A 180 -6.43 -3.18 -4.37
N LEU A 181 -7.12 -4.30 -4.62
CA LEU A 181 -7.88 -5.03 -3.62
C LEU A 181 -7.01 -5.89 -2.71
N VAL A 182 -5.74 -6.10 -3.04
CA VAL A 182 -4.77 -6.88 -2.28
C VAL A 182 -3.92 -5.94 -1.42
N ASP A 183 -3.83 -6.21 -0.11
CA ASP A 183 -2.94 -5.45 0.77
C ASP A 183 -1.52 -5.98 0.73
N GLU A 184 -1.38 -7.29 0.79
CA GLU A 184 -0.10 -7.99 0.94
C GLU A 184 -0.04 -9.18 -0.02
N LEU A 185 0.99 -9.23 -0.87
CA LEU A 185 1.13 -10.18 -1.96
C LEU A 185 2.44 -10.96 -1.84
N PHE A 186 2.33 -12.28 -1.85
CA PHE A 186 3.44 -13.21 -2.01
C PHE A 186 3.54 -13.61 -3.48
N LEU A 187 4.43 -12.93 -4.20
CA LEU A 187 4.59 -13.09 -5.65
C LEU A 187 5.54 -14.25 -5.95
N GLU A 188 5.00 -15.31 -6.53
CA GLU A 188 5.77 -16.42 -7.06
C GLU A 188 6.16 -16.12 -8.51
N CYS A 189 7.44 -15.80 -8.73
CA CYS A 189 8.00 -15.60 -10.06
C CYS A 189 9.06 -16.67 -10.32
N LYS A 190 8.84 -17.52 -11.32
CA LYS A 190 9.75 -18.62 -11.69
C LYS A 190 10.59 -18.21 -12.92
N PRO A 191 11.75 -17.56 -12.75
CA PRO A 191 12.60 -17.18 -13.87
C PRO A 191 13.20 -18.40 -14.56
N GLN A 192 13.63 -18.24 -15.81
CA GLN A 192 14.30 -19.31 -16.55
C GLN A 192 15.58 -19.79 -15.85
N GLN A 193 15.62 -21.07 -15.46
CA GLN A 193 16.86 -21.78 -15.09
C GLN A 193 17.28 -22.70 -16.25
N GLY A 194 18.42 -22.42 -16.87
CA GLY A 194 19.10 -23.32 -17.80
C GLY A 194 18.41 -23.58 -19.16
N SER A 195 18.91 -24.60 -19.87
CA SER A 195 18.64 -24.95 -21.28
C SER A 195 17.29 -25.65 -21.54
N ALA A 196 16.36 -25.65 -20.58
CA ALA A 196 15.05 -26.24 -20.77
C ALA A 196 14.12 -25.28 -21.53
N LYS A 197 13.92 -25.55 -22.83
CA LYS A 197 12.95 -24.87 -23.70
C LYS A 197 11.51 -25.11 -23.23
N ARG A 198 11.03 -24.31 -22.27
CA ARG A 198 9.58 -24.06 -22.11
C ARG A 198 9.25 -22.73 -22.78
N LYS A 199 8.26 -22.73 -23.67
CA LYS A 199 7.96 -21.64 -24.63
C LYS A 199 7.46 -20.33 -23.99
N ASN A 200 7.31 -20.27 -22.67
CA ASN A 200 6.68 -19.15 -21.99
C ASN A 200 7.32 -18.95 -20.60
N ARG A 201 8.57 -18.50 -20.54
CA ARG A 201 9.26 -18.24 -19.25
C ARG A 201 9.88 -16.85 -19.23
N ARG A 202 9.52 -16.12 -18.17
CA ARG A 202 9.91 -14.74 -17.88
C ARG A 202 11.39 -14.62 -17.51
N ALA A 203 12.05 -13.57 -17.98
CA ALA A 203 13.38 -13.21 -17.53
C ALA A 203 13.32 -12.55 -16.14
N TYR A 204 14.35 -12.75 -15.30
CA TYR A 204 14.23 -12.34 -13.90
C TYR A 204 14.04 -10.83 -13.69
N TRP A 205 14.65 -10.00 -14.54
CA TRP A 205 14.48 -8.55 -14.50
C TRP A 205 13.04 -8.10 -14.76
N GLU A 206 12.24 -8.87 -15.52
CA GLU A 206 10.81 -8.60 -15.70
C GLU A 206 10.04 -8.87 -14.40
N CYS A 207 10.45 -9.86 -13.59
CA CYS A 207 9.92 -10.05 -12.23
C CYS A 207 10.24 -8.85 -11.33
N LEU A 208 11.47 -8.33 -11.39
CA LEU A 208 11.90 -7.16 -10.62
C LEU A 208 11.11 -5.91 -11.02
N ALA A 209 10.89 -5.72 -12.32
CA ALA A 209 10.07 -4.63 -12.84
C ALA A 209 8.62 -4.73 -12.35
N LEU A 210 8.02 -5.93 -12.37
CA LEU A 210 6.68 -6.15 -11.83
C LEU A 210 6.63 -5.85 -10.33
N TYR A 211 7.63 -6.28 -9.58
CA TYR A 211 7.74 -6.03 -8.14
C TYR A 211 7.73 -4.54 -7.80
N GLY A 212 8.51 -3.74 -8.55
CA GLY A 212 8.51 -2.28 -8.42
C GLY A 212 7.13 -1.68 -8.68
N LYS A 213 6.51 -2.04 -9.82
CA LYS A 213 5.17 -1.54 -10.20
C LYS A 213 4.10 -1.86 -9.15
N LEU A 214 4.14 -3.04 -8.53
CA LEU A 214 3.19 -3.41 -7.49
C LEU A 214 3.34 -2.57 -6.23
N ARG A 215 4.58 -2.24 -5.83
CA ARG A 215 4.83 -1.32 -4.72
C ARG A 215 4.34 0.09 -5.02
N ASP A 216 4.46 0.54 -6.27
CA ASP A 216 3.93 1.83 -6.73
C ASP A 216 2.39 1.88 -6.67
N GLU A 217 1.70 0.75 -6.88
CA GLU A 217 0.25 0.61 -6.67
C GLU A 217 -0.16 0.51 -5.18
N GLY A 218 0.81 0.56 -4.26
CA GLY A 218 0.56 0.53 -2.82
C GLY A 218 0.38 -0.88 -2.23
N VAL A 219 0.86 -1.92 -2.91
CA VAL A 219 0.78 -3.31 -2.45
C VAL A 219 2.07 -3.68 -1.71
N ALA A 220 1.95 -4.31 -0.54
CA ALA A 220 3.09 -4.88 0.16
C ALA A 220 3.48 -6.20 -0.49
N VAL A 221 4.55 -6.22 -1.30
CA VAL A 221 4.93 -7.42 -2.06
C VAL A 221 6.13 -8.10 -1.44
N HIS A 222 6.08 -9.42 -1.41
CA HIS A 222 7.15 -10.31 -0.95
C HIS A 222 7.52 -11.28 -2.07
N GLN A 223 8.81 -11.58 -2.22
CA GLN A 223 9.25 -12.61 -3.16
C GLN A 223 8.98 -14.00 -2.58
N TRP A 224 8.28 -14.85 -3.33
CA TRP A 224 8.02 -16.24 -2.96
C TRP A 224 8.97 -17.19 -3.68
N TRP A 225 9.63 -18.08 -2.92
CA TRP A 225 10.72 -18.93 -3.43
C TRP A 225 10.54 -20.44 -3.24
N GLY A 226 9.44 -20.90 -2.62
CA GLY A 226 9.33 -22.28 -2.12
C GLY A 226 9.96 -22.40 -0.73
#